data_AF-A0A1F6KJT2-F1
#
_entry.id   AF-A0A1F6KJT2-F1
#
_cell.length_a   1.000
_cell.length_b   1.000
_cell.length_c   1.000
_cell.angle_alpha   90.00
_cell.angle_beta   90.00
_cell.angle_gamma   90.00
#
_symmetry.space_group_name_H-M   'P 1'
#
loop_
_entity.id
_entity.type
_entity.pdbx_description
1 polymer ?
#
loop_
_entity_poly.entity_id
_entity_poly.type
_entity_poly.pdbx_seq_one_letter_code
_entity_poly.pdbx_strand_id
1 'polypeptide(L)'
;MTEQLRQVEALSEGDTGKLAYETSERLATQIGQLPEFREALVREFFHRSRRGSSDGVQGVVFDKGDYTYRVDFSSDSEYYTNESSSFRMTLRKWDKAERESQQPKGPLARLEFYSWFREEEDQKDYGGGDISLNLDGNRDHEATGQEAVDSIGTHFGDLLPQPISF
;
A
#
# COMPACT_ATOMS: atom_id res chain seq x y z
N MET A 1 28.17 17.54 23.42
CA MET A 1 28.23 16.30 22.64
C MET A 1 27.11 16.40 21.62
N THR A 2 27.46 16.49 20.35
CA THR A 2 26.64 17.10 19.30
C THR A 2 25.53 16.14 18.87
N GLU A 3 24.30 16.44 19.29
CA GLU A 3 23.09 15.79 18.82
C GLU A 3 22.82 16.32 17.41
N GLN A 4 23.47 15.70 16.42
CA GLN A 4 23.08 15.84 15.03
C GLN A 4 21.69 15.24 14.90
N LEU A 5 20.67 16.06 15.13
CA LEU A 5 19.40 15.93 14.45
C LEU A 5 19.75 15.84 12.96
N ARG A 6 19.77 14.62 12.41
CA ARG A 6 19.63 14.43 10.97
C ARG A 6 18.32 15.13 10.63
N GLN A 7 18.42 16.35 10.11
CA GLN A 7 17.37 16.89 9.28
C GLN A 7 17.24 15.87 8.15
N VAL A 8 16.25 14.97 8.28
CA VAL A 8 15.78 14.20 7.14
C VAL A 8 15.22 15.27 6.22
N GLU A 9 15.99 15.64 5.20
CA GLU A 9 15.52 16.58 4.19
C GLU A 9 14.21 16.04 3.66
N ALA A 10 13.15 16.86 3.74
CA ALA A 10 11.87 16.50 3.16
C ALA A 10 12.10 16.26 1.66
N LEU A 11 11.70 15.09 1.18
CA LEU A 11 11.80 14.74 -0.23
C LEU A 11 11.03 15.75 -1.07
N SER A 12 11.49 16.00 -2.31
CA SER A 12 10.68 16.75 -3.26
C SER A 12 9.37 16.01 -3.55
N GLU A 13 8.34 16.72 -4.05
CA GLU A 13 7.08 16.06 -4.43
C GLU A 13 7.31 14.97 -5.50
N GLY A 14 8.24 15.21 -6.43
CA GLY A 14 8.62 14.23 -7.45
C GLY A 14 9.35 13.01 -6.88
N ASP A 15 10.29 13.22 -5.96
CA ASP A 15 11.00 12.13 -5.30
C ASP A 15 10.06 11.30 -4.40
N THR A 16 9.12 11.97 -3.71
CA THR A 16 8.09 11.30 -2.90
C THR A 16 7.15 10.48 -3.79
N GLY A 17 6.70 11.03 -4.91
CA GLY A 17 5.86 10.34 -5.89
C GLY A 17 6.56 9.12 -6.48
N LYS A 18 7.84 9.24 -6.84
CA LYS A 18 8.66 8.14 -7.33
C LYS A 18 8.84 7.05 -6.28
N LEU A 19 9.20 7.42 -5.06
CA LEU A 19 9.38 6.47 -3.96
C LEU A 19 8.08 5.72 -3.65
N ALA A 20 6.94 6.41 -3.61
CA ALA A 20 5.63 5.80 -3.37
C ALA A 20 5.27 4.79 -4.47
N TYR A 21 5.54 5.11 -5.73
CA TYR A 21 5.33 4.21 -6.87
C TYR A 21 6.23 2.97 -6.78
N GLU A 22 7.55 3.15 -6.67
CA GLU A 22 8.52 2.05 -6.64
C GLU A 22 8.29 1.12 -5.43
N THR A 23 7.93 1.70 -4.29
CA THR A 23 7.62 0.93 -3.07
C THR A 23 6.34 0.13 -3.26
N SER A 24 5.32 0.72 -3.88
CA SER A 24 4.06 0.03 -4.18
C SER A 24 4.23 -1.12 -5.16
N GLU A 25 4.95 -0.92 -6.26
CA GLU A 25 5.24 -1.99 -7.23
C GLU A 25 6.00 -3.14 -6.60
N ARG A 26 7.00 -2.83 -5.76
CA ARG A 26 7.79 -3.83 -5.05
C ARG A 26 6.92 -4.63 -4.08
N LEU A 27 6.08 -3.95 -3.29
CA LEU A 27 5.15 -4.60 -2.36
C LEU A 27 4.13 -5.47 -3.10
N ALA A 28 3.54 -4.96 -4.18
CA ALA A 28 2.60 -5.71 -5.01
C ALA A 28 3.26 -6.98 -5.57
N THR A 29 4.52 -6.89 -6.01
CA THR A 29 5.29 -8.04 -6.51
C THR A 29 5.54 -9.07 -5.41
N GLN A 30 6.02 -8.64 -4.24
CA GLN A 30 6.32 -9.53 -3.11
C GLN A 30 5.07 -10.20 -2.54
N ILE A 31 4.01 -9.43 -2.31
CA ILE A 31 2.72 -9.94 -1.80
C ILE A 31 2.08 -10.85 -2.85
N GLY A 32 2.17 -10.50 -4.13
CA GLY A 32 1.70 -11.32 -5.25
C GLY A 32 2.37 -12.70 -5.36
N GLN A 33 3.50 -12.91 -4.68
CA GLN A 33 4.15 -14.22 -4.58
C GLN A 33 3.60 -15.10 -3.45
N LEU A 34 2.84 -14.54 -2.50
CA LEU A 34 2.27 -15.29 -1.38
C LEU A 34 1.15 -16.23 -1.87
N PRO A 35 1.21 -17.53 -1.55
CA PRO A 35 0.15 -18.48 -1.91
C PRO A 35 -1.23 -18.06 -1.40
N GLU A 36 -1.33 -17.60 -0.16
CA GLU A 36 -2.59 -17.19 0.49
C GLU A 36 -3.22 -16.00 -0.22
N PHE A 37 -2.39 -15.05 -0.66
CA PHE A 37 -2.84 -13.92 -1.47
C PHE A 37 -3.36 -14.39 -2.82
N ARG A 38 -2.64 -15.28 -3.52
CA ARG A 38 -3.06 -15.82 -4.82
C ARG A 38 -4.38 -16.58 -4.73
N GLU A 39 -4.53 -17.42 -3.71
CA GLU A 39 -5.76 -18.16 -3.45
C GLU A 39 -6.93 -17.22 -3.16
N ALA A 40 -6.70 -16.19 -2.33
CA ALA A 40 -7.69 -15.16 -2.07
C ALA A 40 -8.05 -14.35 -3.32
N LEU A 41 -7.06 -13.95 -4.12
CA LEU A 41 -7.27 -13.23 -5.37
C LEU A 41 -8.15 -14.06 -6.32
N VAL A 42 -7.83 -15.35 -6.49
CA VAL A 42 -8.64 -16.29 -7.30
C VAL A 42 -10.07 -16.38 -6.74
N ARG A 43 -10.20 -16.57 -5.42
CA ARG A 43 -11.51 -16.66 -4.74
C ARG A 43 -12.34 -15.40 -4.95
N GLU A 44 -11.77 -14.23 -4.70
CA GLU A 44 -12.42 -12.92 -4.82
C GLU A 44 -12.76 -12.61 -6.30
N PHE A 45 -11.84 -12.87 -7.22
CA PHE A 45 -12.04 -12.64 -8.66
C PHE A 45 -13.20 -13.48 -9.21
N PHE A 46 -13.24 -14.78 -8.90
CA PHE A 46 -14.34 -15.66 -9.36
C PHE A 46 -15.66 -15.42 -8.61
N HIS A 47 -15.61 -15.01 -7.34
CA HIS A 47 -16.82 -14.69 -6.59
C HIS A 47 -17.51 -13.43 -7.12
N ARG A 48 -16.74 -12.43 -7.55
CA ARG A 48 -17.25 -11.12 -8.00
C ARG A 48 -17.56 -11.07 -9.48
N SER A 49 -16.78 -11.74 -10.33
CA SER A 49 -17.09 -11.88 -11.76
C SER A 49 -18.43 -12.58 -12.02
N ARG A 50 -18.88 -13.46 -11.11
CA ARG A 50 -20.22 -14.07 -11.17
C ARG A 50 -21.38 -13.14 -10.79
N ARG A 51 -21.10 -11.98 -10.17
CA ARG A 51 -22.13 -11.04 -9.68
C ARG A 51 -22.30 -9.80 -10.55
N GLY A 52 -21.60 -9.71 -11.69
CA GLY A 52 -21.81 -8.66 -12.70
C GLY A 52 -21.46 -7.23 -12.26
N SER A 53 -20.70 -7.07 -11.17
CA SER A 53 -20.22 -5.77 -10.70
C SER A 53 -18.83 -5.53 -11.28
N SER A 54 -18.75 -4.60 -12.25
CA SER A 54 -17.50 -4.05 -12.81
C SER A 54 -16.98 -2.84 -12.02
N ASP A 55 -17.64 -2.50 -10.92
CA ASP A 55 -17.31 -1.32 -10.12
C ASP A 55 -16.17 -1.64 -9.16
N GLY A 56 -14.93 -1.45 -9.62
CA GLY A 56 -13.72 -1.42 -8.80
C GLY A 56 -13.43 -2.73 -8.06
N VAL A 57 -12.31 -3.38 -8.35
CA VAL A 57 -11.87 -4.54 -7.57
C VAL A 57 -11.54 -4.06 -6.15
N GLN A 58 -12.54 -4.05 -5.23
CA GLN A 58 -12.29 -3.79 -3.82
C GLN A 58 -11.36 -4.88 -3.30
N GLY A 59 -10.35 -4.50 -2.52
CA GLY A 59 -9.13 -5.25 -2.28
C GLY A 59 -9.25 -6.72 -1.91
N VAL A 60 -8.13 -7.44 -2.12
CA VAL A 60 -7.96 -8.86 -1.79
C VAL A 60 -7.79 -9.00 -0.27
N VAL A 61 -8.60 -9.86 0.35
CA VAL A 61 -8.51 -10.18 1.78
C VAL A 61 -7.99 -11.61 1.98
N PHE A 62 -6.95 -11.77 2.78
CA PHE A 62 -6.33 -13.06 3.08
C PHE A 62 -5.73 -13.09 4.48
N ASP A 63 -5.54 -14.29 5.02
CA ASP A 63 -4.92 -14.50 6.32
C ASP A 63 -3.48 -14.97 6.17
N LYS A 64 -2.62 -14.58 7.10
CA LYS A 64 -1.27 -15.11 7.24
C LYS A 64 -0.86 -15.06 8.72
N GLY A 65 -0.53 -16.22 9.29
CA GLY A 65 -0.29 -16.34 10.73
C GLY A 65 -1.53 -15.93 11.54
N ASP A 66 -1.31 -15.11 12.57
CA ASP A 66 -2.36 -14.61 13.47
C ASP A 66 -3.07 -13.35 12.95
N TYR A 67 -2.78 -12.93 11.71
CA TYR A 67 -3.28 -11.67 11.15
C TYR A 67 -4.11 -11.88 9.88
N THR A 68 -5.08 -10.98 9.70
CA THR A 68 -5.80 -10.80 8.43
C THR A 68 -5.30 -9.54 7.74
N TYR A 69 -5.09 -9.62 6.43
CA TYR A 69 -4.65 -8.53 5.59
C TYR A 69 -5.69 -8.18 4.54
N ARG A 70 -5.72 -6.90 4.14
CA ARG A 70 -6.45 -6.43 2.95
C ARG A 70 -5.53 -5.57 2.12
N VAL A 71 -5.49 -5.84 0.83
CA VAL A 71 -4.72 -5.06 -0.15
C VAL A 71 -5.67 -4.51 -1.19
N ASP A 72 -5.86 -3.19 -1.18
CA ASP A 72 -6.63 -2.47 -2.18
C ASP A 72 -5.70 -1.84 -3.20
N PHE A 73 -6.06 -1.95 -4.48
CA PHE A 73 -5.41 -1.27 -5.59
C PHE A 73 -6.46 -0.46 -6.33
N SER A 74 -6.18 0.81 -6.58
CA SER A 74 -7.00 1.64 -7.46
C SER A 74 -6.10 2.45 -8.37
N SER A 75 -6.46 2.46 -9.65
CA SER A 75 -5.90 3.35 -10.65
C SER A 75 -7.04 4.16 -11.24
N ASP A 76 -7.01 5.48 -11.09
CA ASP A 76 -7.98 6.32 -11.80
C ASP A 76 -7.46 6.52 -13.22
N SER A 77 -8.09 5.79 -14.13
CA SER A 77 -7.80 5.90 -15.54
C SER A 77 -8.62 7.01 -16.21
N GLU A 78 -9.49 7.72 -15.47
CA GLU A 78 -10.33 8.79 -16.03
C GLU A 78 -9.52 10.00 -16.54
N TYR A 79 -8.22 10.05 -16.28
CA TYR A 79 -7.27 10.97 -16.90
C TYR A 79 -6.62 10.42 -18.19
N TYR A 80 -7.28 9.51 -18.93
CA TYR A 80 -6.94 9.11 -20.32
C TYR A 80 -7.02 10.27 -21.34
N THR A 81 -6.85 11.51 -20.89
CA THR A 81 -6.43 12.64 -21.70
C THR A 81 -4.92 12.81 -21.54
N ASN A 82 -4.12 12.04 -22.27
CA ASN A 82 -2.69 12.22 -22.58
C ASN A 82 -1.65 12.60 -21.49
N GLU A 83 -1.95 12.84 -20.21
CA GLU A 83 -1.00 13.61 -19.38
C GLU A 83 -0.72 13.12 -17.96
N SER A 84 -1.45 12.17 -17.35
CA SER A 84 -1.07 11.59 -16.03
C SER A 84 -1.88 10.33 -15.69
N SER A 85 -1.23 9.29 -15.17
CA SER A 85 -1.86 8.14 -14.52
C SER A 85 -1.66 8.23 -13.01
N SER A 86 -2.69 7.96 -12.22
CA SER A 86 -2.56 7.85 -10.77
C SER A 86 -2.67 6.41 -10.32
N PHE A 87 -1.95 6.09 -9.25
CA PHE A 87 -1.96 4.80 -8.61
C PHE A 87 -2.11 4.99 -7.10
N ARG A 88 -2.96 4.17 -6.49
CA ARG A 88 -3.06 4.06 -5.04
C ARG A 88 -3.05 2.59 -4.62
N MET A 89 -2.23 2.31 -3.62
CA MET A 89 -2.20 1.05 -2.91
C MET A 89 -2.49 1.29 -1.43
N THR A 90 -3.44 0.55 -0.86
CA THR A 90 -3.68 0.55 0.58
C THR A 90 -3.49 -0.84 1.15
N LEU A 91 -2.64 -0.95 2.16
CA LEU A 91 -2.42 -2.15 2.96
C LEU A 91 -3.05 -1.96 4.33
N ARG A 92 -3.82 -2.95 4.78
CA ARG A 92 -4.41 -2.95 6.12
C ARG A 92 -4.16 -4.28 6.81
N LYS A 93 -3.84 -4.22 8.10
CA LYS A 93 -3.56 -5.36 8.98
C LYS A 93 -4.55 -5.36 10.14
N TRP A 94 -5.11 -6.53 10.44
CA TRP A 94 -5.95 -6.77 11.62
C TRP A 94 -5.43 -7.99 12.38
N ASP A 95 -5.63 -8.01 13.70
CA ASP A 95 -5.63 -9.26 14.45
C ASP A 95 -6.79 -10.14 13.95
N LYS A 96 -6.50 -11.40 13.63
CA LYS A 96 -7.49 -12.32 13.05
C LYS A 96 -8.62 -12.62 14.04
N ALA A 97 -8.29 -12.88 15.30
CA ALA A 97 -9.29 -13.20 16.32
C ALA A 97 -10.20 -12.00 16.60
N GLU A 98 -9.67 -10.78 16.58
CA GLU A 98 -10.46 -9.56 16.74
C GLU A 98 -11.37 -9.30 15.54
N ARG A 99 -10.91 -9.55 14.31
CA ARG A 99 -11.72 -9.37 13.09
C ARG A 99 -12.91 -10.32 13.02
N GLU A 100 -12.73 -11.56 13.49
CA GLU A 100 -13.79 -12.58 13.51
C GLU A 100 -14.73 -12.44 14.71
N SER A 101 -14.43 -11.52 15.64
CA SER A 101 -15.27 -11.28 16.82
C SER A 101 -16.62 -10.66 16.47
N GLN A 102 -17.57 -10.71 17.41
CA GLN A 102 -18.91 -10.10 17.26
C GLN A 102 -18.87 -8.57 17.11
N GLN A 103 -17.77 -7.93 17.52
CA GLN A 103 -17.57 -6.48 17.42
C GLN A 103 -16.16 -6.21 16.85
N PRO A 104 -15.99 -6.34 15.53
CA PRO A 104 -14.68 -6.21 14.90
C PRO A 104 -14.11 -4.81 15.12
N LYS A 105 -12.85 -4.76 15.56
CA LYS A 105 -12.09 -3.51 15.67
C LYS A 105 -11.55 -3.07 14.30
N GLY A 106 -11.17 -1.79 14.22
CA GLY A 106 -10.45 -1.24 13.08
C GLY A 106 -9.10 -1.93 12.85
N PRO A 107 -8.41 -1.63 11.73
CA PRO A 107 -7.08 -2.17 11.48
C PRO A 107 -6.08 -1.73 12.55
N LEU A 108 -5.18 -2.63 12.94
CA LEU A 108 -4.03 -2.33 13.80
C LEU A 108 -3.05 -1.39 13.10
N ALA A 109 -2.89 -1.58 11.78
CA ALA A 109 -2.06 -0.73 10.94
C ALA A 109 -2.70 -0.56 9.56
N ARG A 110 -2.62 0.65 9.02
CA ARG A 110 -2.95 0.99 7.64
C ARG A 110 -1.78 1.78 7.05
N LEU A 111 -1.33 1.36 5.88
CA LEU A 111 -0.33 2.04 5.08
C LEU A 111 -0.93 2.35 3.72
N GLU A 112 -0.81 3.59 3.28
CA GLU A 112 -1.30 4.02 1.97
C GLU A 112 -0.18 4.64 1.18
N PHE A 113 -0.13 4.28 -0.09
CA PHE A 113 0.73 4.90 -1.08
C PHE A 113 -0.17 5.51 -2.12
N TYR A 114 0.06 6.80 -2.38
CA TYR A 114 -0.48 7.50 -3.53
C TYR A 114 0.69 8.03 -4.34
N SER A 115 0.60 7.88 -5.66
CA SER A 115 1.54 8.47 -6.60
C SER A 115 0.81 8.74 -7.90
N TRP A 116 1.19 9.79 -8.61
CA TRP A 116 0.89 9.90 -10.02
C TRP A 116 2.17 9.97 -10.85
N PHE A 117 2.07 9.48 -12.08
CA PHE A 117 3.15 9.53 -13.05
C PHE A 117 2.63 9.90 -14.42
N ARG A 118 3.46 10.61 -15.18
CA ARG A 118 3.26 10.89 -16.59
C ARG A 118 4.30 10.09 -17.36
N GLU A 119 3.84 9.21 -18.25
CA GLU A 119 4.72 8.43 -19.11
C GLU A 119 4.74 9.05 -20.50
N GLU A 120 5.90 9.57 -20.89
CA GLU A 120 6.25 9.96 -22.26
C GLU A 120 7.13 8.86 -22.88
N GLU A 121 7.30 8.84 -24.22
CA GLU A 121 7.86 7.69 -24.98
C GLU A 121 9.11 7.03 -24.36
N ASP A 122 9.99 7.80 -23.70
CA ASP A 122 11.20 7.29 -23.04
C ASP A 122 11.38 7.76 -21.57
N GLN A 123 10.40 8.46 -20.99
CA GLN A 123 10.55 9.07 -19.67
C GLN A 123 9.28 8.93 -18.82
N LYS A 124 9.48 8.56 -17.55
CA LYS A 124 8.43 8.65 -16.52
C LYS A 124 8.75 9.83 -15.62
N ASP A 125 7.88 10.82 -15.66
CA ASP A 125 7.86 11.88 -14.66
C ASP A 125 6.93 11.49 -13.52
N TYR A 126 7.33 11.81 -12.29
CA TYR A 126 6.59 11.47 -11.09
C TYR A 126 6.22 12.75 -10.38
N GLY A 127 5.02 12.79 -9.81
CA GLY A 127 4.66 13.86 -8.91
C GLY A 127 3.60 13.41 -7.92
N GLY A 128 3.24 14.33 -7.02
CA GLY A 128 2.22 14.13 -5.99
C GLY A 128 2.28 12.73 -5.38
N GLY A 129 3.17 12.55 -4.42
CA GLY A 129 3.24 11.33 -3.63
C GLY A 129 2.72 11.57 -2.22
N ASP A 130 1.91 10.65 -1.70
CA ASP A 130 1.64 10.58 -0.27
C ASP A 130 1.95 9.17 0.23
N ILE A 131 2.62 9.10 1.37
CA ILE A 131 2.81 7.86 2.10
C ILE A 131 2.33 8.09 3.53
N SER A 132 1.16 7.54 3.83
CA SER A 132 0.49 7.76 5.10
C SER A 132 0.41 6.48 5.93
N LEU A 133 0.75 6.60 7.21
CA LEU A 133 0.67 5.52 8.18
C LEU A 133 -0.36 5.89 9.26
N ASN A 134 -1.29 4.97 9.50
CA ASN A 134 -2.23 5.02 10.60
C ASN A 134 -2.03 3.80 11.50
N LEU A 135 -1.72 4.04 12.77
CA LEU A 135 -1.60 3.01 13.81
C LEU A 135 -2.71 3.18 14.84
N ASP A 136 -3.37 2.08 15.22
CA ASP A 136 -4.32 2.01 16.34
C ASP A 136 -5.40 3.11 16.36
N GLY A 137 -5.89 3.53 15.19
CA GLY A 137 -6.99 4.49 15.06
C GLY A 137 -6.64 5.95 15.42
N ASN A 138 -5.37 6.29 15.61
CA ASN A 138 -4.91 7.67 15.77
C ASN A 138 -4.36 8.23 14.45
N ARG A 139 -4.67 9.52 14.21
CA ARG A 139 -4.66 10.19 12.89
C ARG A 139 -3.31 10.15 12.15
N ASP A 140 -3.44 9.94 10.84
CA ASP A 140 -2.60 10.31 9.70
C ASP A 140 -1.32 11.06 10.10
N HIS A 141 -0.24 10.30 10.30
CA HIS A 141 1.10 10.87 10.15
C HIS A 141 1.43 10.80 8.66
N GLU A 142 1.60 11.96 8.04
CA GLU A 142 2.24 12.06 6.72
C GLU A 142 3.71 11.67 6.96
N ALA A 143 4.01 10.40 6.70
CA ALA A 143 5.33 9.87 6.97
C ALA A 143 6.28 10.41 5.91
N THR A 144 7.46 10.86 6.34
CA THR A 144 8.54 11.06 5.37
C THR A 144 8.79 9.73 4.65
N GLY A 145 9.25 9.79 3.40
CA GLY A 145 9.49 8.59 2.60
C GLY A 145 10.28 7.50 3.34
N GLN A 146 11.27 7.89 4.15
CA GLN A 146 12.07 6.97 4.95
C GLN A 146 11.32 6.41 6.18
N GLU A 147 10.56 7.23 6.91
CA GLU A 147 9.75 6.76 8.04
C GLU A 147 8.68 5.75 7.59
N ALA A 148 8.11 5.95 6.41
CA ALA A 148 7.16 5.01 5.83
C ALA A 148 7.82 3.66 5.51
N VAL A 149 9.01 3.70 4.91
CA VAL A 149 9.82 2.51 4.63
C VAL A 149 10.13 1.72 5.91
N ASP A 150 10.57 2.41 6.96
CA ASP A 150 10.89 1.77 8.24
C ASP A 150 9.62 1.19 8.91
N SER A 151 8.48 1.84 8.71
CA SER A 151 7.18 1.40 9.21
C SER A 151 6.66 0.15 8.50
N ILE A 152 6.98 -0.06 7.21
CA ILE A 152 6.68 -1.31 6.51
C ILE A 152 7.37 -2.48 7.22
N GLY A 153 8.68 -2.34 7.48
CA GLY A 153 9.44 -3.38 8.17
C GLY A 153 8.88 -3.66 9.57
N THR A 154 8.56 -2.61 10.31
CA THR A 154 8.09 -2.70 11.70
C THR A 154 6.70 -3.32 11.82
N HIS A 155 5.74 -2.92 10.98
CA HIS A 155 4.33 -3.29 11.16
C HIS A 155 3.85 -4.39 10.19
N PHE A 156 4.50 -4.51 9.04
CA PHE A 156 4.15 -5.44 7.97
C PHE A 156 5.29 -6.42 7.63
N GLY A 157 6.38 -6.47 8.40
CA GLY A 157 7.50 -7.39 8.12
C GLY A 157 7.09 -8.87 8.13
N ASP A 158 6.07 -9.24 8.90
CA ASP A 158 5.48 -10.57 8.92
C ASP A 158 4.69 -10.93 7.65
N LEU A 159 4.18 -9.92 6.95
CA LEU A 159 3.53 -10.08 5.66
C LEU A 159 4.55 -10.46 4.57
N LEU A 160 5.77 -9.93 4.65
CA LEU A 160 6.73 -10.00 3.54
C LEU A 160 7.62 -11.24 3.62
N PRO A 161 7.91 -11.90 2.47
CA PRO A 161 8.78 -13.08 2.44
C PRO A 161 10.27 -12.75 2.71
N GLN A 162 10.65 -11.49 2.55
CA GLN A 162 11.97 -10.94 2.85
C GLN A 162 11.77 -9.50 3.37
N PRO A 163 12.63 -9.00 4.29
CA PRO A 163 12.63 -7.59 4.66
C PRO A 163 12.88 -6.73 3.41
N ILE A 164 12.18 -5.60 3.27
CA ILE A 164 12.49 -4.66 2.21
C ILE A 164 13.78 -3.93 2.59
N SER A 165 14.85 -4.21 1.83
CA SER A 165 16.10 -3.45 1.89
C SER A 165 16.00 -2.33 0.85
N PHE A 166 16.49 -1.14 1.20
CA PHE A 166 16.59 0.02 0.32
C PHE A 166 18.05 0.43 0.19
#